data_AF-W7KZH2-F1
#
_entry.id   AF-W7KZH2-F1
#
_cell.length_a   1.000
_cell.length_b   1.000
_cell.length_c   1.000
_cell.angle_alpha   90.00
_cell.angle_beta   90.00
_cell.angle_gamma   90.00
#
_symmetry.space_group_name_H-M   'P 1'
#
loop_
_entity.id
_entity.type
_entity.pdbx_description
1 polymer ?
#
loop_
_entity_poly.entity_id
_entity_poly.type
_entity_poly.pdbx_seq_one_letter_code
_entity_poly.pdbx_strand_id
1 'polypeptide(L)'
;MQGVCVDDSQSAVLAKGKRYFLFPNGSNHYYVSKFPNKHAHTGCYQANMFAIYEEELWPEEPAARKIELDPEKVYRASLIWRRKGYQSTELKEYYIMPKETHAYFFHDRELKRCGGCFPLHWFTGFVEITMEDEQISKEIDLEFEENDHIYTEDVQEFNGYEQLSLF
;
A
#
# COMPACT_ATOMS: atom_id res chain seq x y z
N MET A 1 19.62 -5.11 -19.55
CA MET A 1 19.16 -5.17 -18.15
C MET A 1 19.72 -3.96 -17.41
N GLN A 2 19.24 -3.65 -16.21
CA GLN A 2 19.85 -2.62 -15.36
C GLN A 2 20.41 -3.27 -14.09
N GLY A 3 21.44 -2.66 -13.53
CA GLY A 3 22.00 -3.10 -12.25
C GLY A 3 22.64 -1.96 -11.49
N VAL A 4 22.72 -2.12 -10.18
CA VAL A 4 23.38 -1.19 -9.27
C VAL A 4 24.78 -1.73 -8.99
N CYS A 5 25.80 -0.87 -9.12
CA CYS A 5 27.16 -1.21 -8.73
C CYS A 5 27.26 -1.32 -7.20
N VAL A 6 27.59 -2.51 -6.69
CA VAL A 6 27.71 -2.79 -5.25
C VAL A 6 29.16 -2.63 -4.79
N ASP A 7 30.11 -2.91 -5.68
CA ASP A 7 31.54 -2.85 -5.41
C ASP A 7 32.25 -1.98 -6.44
N ASP A 8 32.95 -0.94 -5.97
CA ASP A 8 33.76 0.00 -6.74
C ASP A 8 35.26 -0.28 -6.65
N SER A 9 35.68 -1.27 -5.85
CA SER A 9 37.09 -1.55 -5.56
C SER A 9 37.94 -1.86 -6.80
N GLN A 10 37.32 -2.33 -7.89
CA GLN A 10 38.02 -2.72 -9.12
C GLN A 10 37.86 -1.72 -10.28
N SER A 11 37.23 -0.55 -10.09
CA SER A 11 37.04 0.41 -11.17
C SER A 11 36.99 1.87 -10.71
N ALA A 12 37.85 2.71 -11.31
CA ALA A 12 37.78 4.16 -11.15
C ALA A 12 36.60 4.81 -11.91
N VAL A 13 35.93 4.07 -12.79
CA VAL A 13 34.87 4.58 -13.68
C VAL A 13 33.47 4.31 -13.11
N LEU A 14 33.32 3.23 -12.35
CA LEU A 14 32.06 2.87 -11.69
C LEU A 14 31.94 3.61 -10.36
N ALA A 15 30.75 4.09 -10.06
CA ALA A 15 30.44 4.64 -8.75
C ALA A 15 29.51 3.70 -8.02
N LYS A 16 29.90 3.33 -6.80
CA LYS A 16 29.08 2.52 -5.90
C LYS A 16 27.70 3.16 -5.70
N GLY A 17 26.66 2.33 -5.76
CA GLY A 17 25.27 2.75 -5.61
C GLY A 17 24.63 3.38 -6.86
N LYS A 18 25.37 3.57 -7.96
CA LYS A 18 24.78 4.07 -9.22
C LYS A 18 24.19 2.94 -10.05
N ARG A 19 23.09 3.26 -10.74
CA ARG A 19 22.42 2.40 -11.72
C ARG A 19 23.11 2.52 -13.08
N TYR A 20 23.34 1.38 -13.71
CA TYR A 20 23.92 1.27 -15.04
C TYR A 20 23.13 0.28 -15.90
N PHE A 21 23.23 0.43 -17.21
CA PHE A 21 22.73 -0.54 -18.17
C PHE A 21 23.76 -1.64 -18.36
N LEU A 22 23.34 -2.89 -18.12
CA LEU A 22 24.15 -4.09 -18.23
C LEU A 22 23.75 -4.88 -19.48
N PHE A 23 24.75 -5.20 -20.30
CA PHE A 23 24.63 -6.06 -21.47
C PHE A 23 25.48 -7.33 -21.26
N PRO A 24 24.91 -8.54 -21.37
CA PRO A 24 25.64 -9.78 -21.13
C PRO A 24 26.80 -9.96 -22.12
N ASN A 25 27.95 -10.37 -21.59
CA ASN A 25 29.13 -10.74 -22.36
C ASN A 25 29.71 -12.06 -21.83
N GLY A 26 29.07 -13.17 -22.21
CA GLY A 26 29.36 -14.49 -21.66
C GLY A 26 28.66 -14.73 -20.32
N SER A 27 29.15 -15.71 -19.55
CA SER A 27 28.52 -16.17 -18.31
C SER A 27 28.76 -15.26 -17.11
N ASN A 28 29.95 -14.67 -17.01
CA ASN A 28 30.42 -13.99 -15.79
C ASN A 28 30.72 -12.50 -15.98
N HIS A 29 30.44 -11.92 -17.15
CA HIS A 29 30.78 -10.53 -17.43
C HIS A 29 29.62 -9.76 -18.06
N TYR A 30 29.57 -8.47 -17.75
CA TYR A 30 28.65 -7.50 -18.34
C TYR A 30 29.43 -6.34 -18.97
N TYR A 31 29.03 -5.94 -20.17
CA TYR A 31 29.32 -4.60 -20.65
C TYR A 31 28.43 -3.61 -19.93
N VAL A 32 29.05 -2.58 -19.36
CA VAL A 32 28.36 -1.58 -18.55
C VAL A 32 28.29 -0.29 -19.33
N SER A 33 27.11 0.33 -19.41
CA SER A 33 26.90 1.62 -20.06
C SER A 33 26.06 2.53 -19.18
N LYS A 34 26.30 3.84 -19.29
CA LYS A 34 25.41 4.86 -18.70
C LYS A 34 24.15 5.09 -19.53
N PHE A 35 24.19 4.71 -20.81
CA PHE A 35 23.11 4.90 -21.77
C PHE A 35 22.49 3.56 -22.16
N PRO A 36 21.23 3.54 -22.62
CA PRO A 36 20.59 2.34 -23.16
C PRO A 36 21.12 1.99 -24.57
N ASN A 37 22.43 2.00 -24.76
CA ASN A 37 23.10 1.65 -26.00
C ASN A 37 24.31 0.75 -25.74
N LYS A 38 24.32 -0.43 -26.37
CA LYS A 38 25.37 -1.45 -26.25
C LYS A 38 26.74 -0.96 -26.75
N HIS A 39 26.75 -0.06 -27.74
CA HIS A 39 27.98 0.47 -28.32
C HIS A 39 28.61 1.60 -27.49
N ALA A 40 27.87 2.18 -26.53
CA ALA A 40 28.35 3.23 -25.64
C ALA A 40 28.84 2.68 -24.29
N HIS A 41 29.33 1.44 -24.26
CA HIS A 41 29.80 0.81 -23.03
C HIS A 41 31.11 1.45 -22.56
N THR A 42 31.24 1.60 -21.25
CA THR A 42 32.43 2.17 -20.58
C THR A 42 33.41 1.09 -20.13
N GLY A 43 33.14 -0.18 -20.44
CA GLY A 43 34.01 -1.31 -20.11
C GLY A 43 33.23 -2.61 -19.93
N CYS A 44 33.98 -3.68 -19.69
CA CYS A 44 33.50 -5.02 -19.37
C CYS A 44 33.89 -5.34 -17.94
N TYR A 45 32.92 -5.72 -17.11
CA TYR A 45 33.10 -5.93 -15.67
C TYR A 45 32.48 -7.24 -15.23
N GLN A 46 32.93 -7.77 -14.10
CA GLN A 46 32.39 -9.03 -13.56
C GLN A 46 30.95 -8.87 -13.10
N ALA A 47 30.14 -9.92 -13.31
CA ALA A 47 28.74 -9.97 -12.90
C ALA A 47 28.56 -9.74 -11.39
N ASN A 48 29.47 -10.28 -10.57
CA ASN A 48 29.41 -10.19 -9.11
C ASN A 48 29.54 -8.76 -8.57
N MET A 49 29.99 -7.79 -9.38
CA MET A 49 30.08 -6.38 -8.97
C MET A 49 28.73 -5.66 -9.03
N PHE A 50 27.72 -6.27 -9.65
CA PHE A 50 26.42 -5.66 -9.87
C PHE A 50 25.32 -6.48 -9.21
N ALA A 51 24.46 -5.79 -8.45
CA ALA A 51 23.16 -6.32 -8.12
C ALA A 51 22.22 -5.99 -9.30
N ILE A 52 21.69 -7.02 -9.95
CA ILE A 52 20.69 -6.85 -11.00
C ILE A 52 19.49 -6.13 -10.37
N TYR A 53 19.16 -4.97 -10.92
CA TYR A 53 17.98 -4.23 -10.53
C TYR A 53 16.86 -4.72 -11.43
N GLU A 54 16.05 -5.64 -10.91
CA GLU A 54 14.77 -5.94 -11.54
C GLU A 54 13.90 -4.70 -11.40
N GLU A 55 13.43 -4.21 -12.54
CA GLU A 55 12.51 -3.09 -12.57
C GLU A 55 11.24 -3.58 -11.87
N GLU A 56 11.02 -3.09 -10.65
CA GLU A 56 9.84 -3.40 -9.85
C GLU A 56 8.60 -3.23 -10.73
N LEU A 57 8.01 -4.36 -11.12
CA LEU A 57 6.89 -4.42 -12.02
C LEU A 57 5.72 -3.74 -11.32
N TRP A 58 5.45 -2.50 -11.73
CA TRP A 58 4.35 -1.75 -11.19
C TRP A 58 3.05 -2.38 -11.71
N PRO A 59 2.02 -2.58 -10.87
CA PRO A 59 0.78 -3.17 -11.32
C PRO A 59 0.20 -2.36 -12.48
N GLU A 60 -0.36 -3.04 -13.47
CA GLU A 60 -1.05 -2.39 -14.58
C GLU A 60 -2.21 -1.53 -14.07
N GLU A 61 -2.44 -0.41 -14.75
CA GLU A 61 -3.53 0.48 -14.38
C GLU A 61 -4.88 -0.24 -14.55
N PRO A 62 -5.78 -0.18 -13.55
CA PRO A 62 -7.11 -0.74 -13.70
C PRO A 62 -7.83 -0.12 -14.90
N ALA A 63 -8.66 -0.90 -15.58
CA ALA A 63 -9.41 -0.40 -16.73
C ALA A 63 -10.30 0.78 -16.33
N ALA A 64 -10.33 1.83 -17.16
CA ALA A 64 -11.18 2.99 -16.95
C ALA A 64 -12.66 2.55 -16.97
N ARG A 65 -13.27 2.50 -15.78
CA ARG A 65 -14.70 2.24 -15.60
C ARG A 65 -15.42 3.57 -15.52
N LYS A 66 -16.54 3.69 -16.24
CA LYS A 66 -17.46 4.81 -16.05
C LYS A 66 -18.22 4.55 -14.76
N ILE A 67 -17.99 5.40 -13.77
CA ILE A 67 -18.67 5.36 -12.49
C ILE A 67 -19.44 6.68 -12.42
N GLU A 68 -20.75 6.59 -12.46
CA GLU A 68 -21.64 7.75 -12.37
C GLU A 68 -21.94 7.98 -10.89
N LEU A 69 -21.36 9.04 -10.32
CA LEU A 69 -21.59 9.47 -8.94
C LEU A 69 -22.03 10.93 -8.93
N ASP A 70 -22.86 11.29 -7.96
CA ASP A 70 -23.33 12.67 -7.82
C ASP A 70 -22.17 13.61 -7.41
N PRO A 71 -21.90 14.68 -8.19
CA PRO A 71 -20.76 15.57 -7.95
C PRO A 71 -20.93 16.48 -6.73
N GLU A 72 -22.15 16.63 -6.23
CA GLU A 72 -22.45 17.43 -5.04
C GLU A 72 -22.29 16.64 -3.73
N LYS A 73 -22.08 15.32 -3.81
CA LYS A 73 -21.99 14.44 -2.65
C LYS A 73 -20.55 14.04 -2.35
N VAL A 74 -20.31 13.72 -1.08
CA VAL A 74 -19.01 13.20 -0.60
C VAL A 74 -19.14 11.71 -0.37
N TYR A 75 -18.15 10.96 -0.84
CA TYR A 75 -18.11 9.50 -0.69
C TYR A 75 -16.85 9.10 0.07
N ARG A 76 -16.91 8.01 0.82
CA ARG A 76 -15.73 7.28 1.29
C ARG A 76 -15.34 6.28 0.23
N ALA A 77 -14.06 6.23 -0.15
CA ALA A 77 -13.57 5.21 -1.08
C ALA A 77 -12.13 4.80 -0.76
N SER A 78 -11.81 3.54 -1.02
CA SER A 78 -10.47 2.98 -0.90
C SER A 78 -9.67 3.19 -2.18
N LEU A 79 -8.48 3.79 -2.07
CA LEU A 79 -7.54 3.91 -3.19
C LEU A 79 -6.86 2.56 -3.43
N ILE A 80 -7.15 1.93 -4.57
CA ILE A 80 -6.60 0.60 -4.93
C ILE A 80 -5.35 0.67 -5.78
N TRP A 81 -5.17 1.76 -6.53
CA TRP A 81 -4.08 1.90 -7.48
C TRP A 81 -3.56 3.34 -7.50
N ARG A 82 -2.26 3.47 -7.75
CA ARG A 82 -1.58 4.76 -7.91
C ARG A 82 -0.46 4.60 -8.91
N ARG A 83 -0.12 5.67 -9.64
CA ARG A 83 1.03 5.64 -10.57
C ARG A 83 2.35 5.70 -9.77
N LYS A 84 3.44 5.17 -10.34
CA LYS A 84 4.79 5.18 -9.73
C LYS A 84 5.25 6.57 -9.23
N GLY A 85 4.81 7.65 -9.87
CA GLY A 85 5.12 9.02 -9.43
C GLY A 85 4.44 9.46 -8.13
N TYR A 86 3.40 8.73 -7.68
CA TYR A 86 2.62 9.02 -6.47
C TYR A 86 2.89 7.99 -5.36
N GLN A 87 4.10 7.43 -5.29
CA GLN A 87 4.48 6.47 -4.24
C GLN A 87 4.34 7.02 -2.81
N SER A 88 4.33 8.33 -2.63
CA SER A 88 4.09 8.97 -1.33
C SER A 88 2.64 8.86 -0.84
N THR A 89 1.68 8.61 -1.73
CA THR A 89 0.24 8.59 -1.36
C THR A 89 -0.19 7.19 -0.94
N GLU A 90 -0.41 6.97 0.35
CA GLU A 90 -0.80 5.67 0.91
C GLU A 90 -2.07 5.09 0.28
N LEU A 91 -2.10 3.78 0.05
CA LEU A 91 -3.27 3.04 -0.42
C LEU A 91 -4.20 2.80 0.78
N LYS A 92 -5.05 3.78 1.08
CA LYS A 92 -6.00 3.73 2.20
C LYS A 92 -7.35 4.30 1.78
N GLU A 93 -8.26 4.35 2.74
CA GLU A 93 -9.54 5.02 2.61
C GLU A 93 -9.39 6.54 2.66
N TYR A 94 -10.06 7.20 1.74
CA TYR A 94 -10.11 8.65 1.63
C TYR A 94 -11.55 9.13 1.45
N TYR A 95 -11.79 10.37 1.81
CA TYR A 95 -13.00 11.09 1.46
C TYR A 95 -12.83 11.66 0.07
N ILE A 96 -13.76 11.38 -0.83
CA ILE A 96 -13.68 11.78 -2.22
C ILE A 96 -14.89 12.61 -2.64
N MET A 97 -14.62 13.60 -3.49
CA MET A 97 -15.63 14.39 -4.18
C MET A 97 -15.51 14.11 -5.68
N PRO A 98 -16.44 13.34 -6.26
CA PRO A 98 -16.40 12.97 -7.66
C PRO A 98 -16.71 14.19 -8.54
N LYS A 99 -16.04 14.26 -9.68
CA LYS A 99 -16.48 15.05 -10.84
C LYS A 99 -16.91 14.07 -11.93
N GLU A 100 -16.66 14.37 -13.20
CA GLU A 100 -17.02 13.49 -14.32
C GLU A 100 -16.08 12.29 -14.47
N THR A 101 -14.77 12.56 -14.55
CA THR A 101 -13.75 11.54 -14.87
C THR A 101 -12.73 11.33 -13.74
N HIS A 102 -12.64 12.32 -12.84
CA HIS A 102 -11.69 12.37 -11.75
C HIS A 102 -12.43 12.72 -10.45
N ALA A 103 -11.84 12.37 -9.33
CA ALA A 103 -12.31 12.72 -8.00
C ALA A 103 -11.19 13.43 -7.22
N TYR A 104 -11.56 14.47 -6.48
CA TYR A 104 -10.68 15.05 -5.48
C TYR A 104 -10.73 14.18 -4.25
N PHE A 105 -9.57 13.84 -3.67
CA PHE A 105 -9.51 13.06 -2.43
C PHE A 105 -8.94 13.90 -1.29
N PHE A 106 -9.45 13.63 -0.09
CA PHE A 106 -9.18 14.35 1.13
C PHE A 106 -8.84 13.36 2.24
N HIS A 107 -7.91 13.75 3.10
CA HIS A 107 -7.54 12.96 4.28
C HIS A 107 -8.55 13.11 5.41
N ASP A 108 -9.26 14.24 5.45
CA ASP A 108 -10.19 14.60 6.52
C ASP A 108 -11.61 14.75 5.97
N ARG A 109 -12.60 14.45 6.82
CA ARG A 109 -14.03 14.66 6.52
C ARG A 109 -14.39 16.14 6.33
N GLU A 110 -13.63 17.05 6.95
CA GLU A 110 -13.83 18.50 6.83
C GLU A 110 -13.32 19.08 5.50
N LEU A 111 -12.80 18.25 4.58
CA LEU A 111 -12.28 18.65 3.25
C LEU A 111 -11.12 19.67 3.30
N LYS A 112 -10.48 19.86 4.47
CA LYS A 112 -9.39 20.84 4.65
C LYS A 112 -8.05 20.37 4.08
N ARG A 113 -7.74 19.07 4.21
CA ARG A 113 -6.52 18.46 3.68
C ARG A 113 -6.79 17.77 2.34
N CYS A 114 -6.74 18.56 1.27
CA CYS A 114 -6.77 18.03 -0.09
C CYS A 114 -5.47 17.27 -0.38
N GLY A 115 -5.58 15.98 -0.69
CA GLY A 115 -4.45 15.14 -1.07
C GLY A 115 -4.16 15.19 -2.58
N GLY A 116 -5.14 15.59 -3.38
CA GLY A 116 -5.00 15.75 -4.83
C GLY A 116 -6.25 15.35 -5.61
N CYS A 117 -6.05 15.05 -6.89
CA CYS A 117 -7.09 14.68 -7.84
C CYS A 117 -6.66 13.41 -8.58
N PHE A 118 -7.46 12.35 -8.50
CA PHE A 118 -7.18 11.06 -9.13
C PHE A 118 -8.37 10.55 -9.94
N PRO A 119 -8.15 9.70 -10.96
CA PRO A 119 -9.22 9.07 -11.70
C PRO A 119 -10.15 8.22 -10.82
N LEU A 120 -11.44 8.22 -11.14
CA LEU A 120 -12.45 7.49 -10.37
C LEU A 120 -12.20 5.98 -10.34
N HIS A 121 -11.69 5.39 -11.42
CA HIS A 121 -11.42 3.95 -11.51
C HIS A 121 -10.23 3.49 -10.65
N TRP A 122 -9.48 4.41 -10.03
CA TRP A 122 -8.46 4.08 -9.05
C TRP A 122 -9.04 3.86 -7.65
N PHE A 123 -10.33 4.15 -7.46
CA PHE A 123 -11.03 3.98 -6.19
C PHE A 123 -12.03 2.83 -6.25
N THR A 124 -12.29 2.21 -5.10
CA THR A 124 -13.30 1.15 -4.94
C THR A 124 -14.05 1.31 -3.63
N GLY A 125 -15.20 0.64 -3.51
CA GLY A 125 -16.00 0.66 -2.29
C GLY A 125 -16.57 2.05 -1.98
N PHE A 126 -17.19 2.68 -2.97
CA PHE A 126 -17.83 3.98 -2.82
C PHE A 126 -19.00 3.87 -1.83
N VAL A 127 -18.85 4.52 -0.67
CA VAL A 127 -19.91 4.64 0.35
C VAL A 127 -20.30 6.10 0.43
N GLU A 128 -21.55 6.43 0.12
CA GLU A 128 -22.08 7.77 0.34
C GLU A 128 -22.02 8.10 1.82
N ILE A 129 -21.46 9.26 2.19
CA ILE A 129 -21.46 9.72 3.57
C ILE A 129 -22.49 10.83 3.66
N THR A 130 -23.55 10.56 4.41
CA THR A 130 -24.54 11.56 4.79
C THR A 130 -24.16 12.11 6.17
N MET A 131 -24.59 13.32 6.53
CA MET A 131 -24.31 13.88 7.87
C MET A 131 -24.94 13.02 8.99
N GLU A 132 -25.85 12.11 8.64
CA GLU A 132 -26.59 11.21 9.54
C GLU A 132 -25.81 9.95 9.94
N ASP A 133 -24.76 9.54 9.20
CA ASP A 133 -23.95 8.33 9.49
C ASP A 133 -23.03 8.49 10.73
N GLU A 134 -22.96 9.69 11.31
CA GLU A 134 -22.24 9.95 12.56
C GLU A 134 -22.86 9.30 13.79
N GLN A 135 -24.17 9.03 13.78
CA GLN A 135 -24.83 8.45 14.94
C GLN A 135 -24.54 6.96 15.02
N ILE A 136 -24.59 6.24 13.90
CA ILE A 136 -24.41 4.78 13.86
C ILE A 136 -22.98 4.37 14.24
N SER A 137 -21.95 5.10 13.79
CA SER A 137 -20.55 4.78 14.12
C SER A 137 -20.19 5.08 15.58
N LYS A 138 -20.70 6.17 16.15
CA LYS A 138 -20.50 6.47 17.60
C LYS A 138 -21.32 5.55 18.51
N GLU A 139 -22.51 5.14 18.08
CA GLU A 139 -23.38 4.24 18.86
C GLU A 139 -22.82 2.81 18.88
N ILE A 140 -22.18 2.35 17.78
CA ILE A 140 -21.47 1.06 17.74
C ILE A 140 -20.20 1.07 18.60
N ASP A 141 -19.41 2.16 18.62
CA ASP A 141 -18.23 2.26 19.50
C ASP A 141 -18.62 2.34 20.99
N LEU A 142 -19.75 2.95 21.34
CA LEU A 142 -20.25 3.03 22.72
C LEU A 142 -20.83 1.70 23.23
N GLU A 143 -21.43 0.88 22.38
CA GLU A 143 -21.94 -0.45 22.80
C GLU A 143 -20.82 -1.49 23.01
N PHE A 144 -19.64 -1.30 22.41
CA PHE A 144 -18.50 -2.21 22.60
C PHE A 144 -17.68 -1.94 23.87
N GLU A 145 -17.68 -0.73 24.42
CA GLU A 145 -16.94 -0.41 25.65
C GLU A 145 -17.66 -0.81 26.95
N GLU A 146 -18.98 -1.07 26.93
CA GLU A 146 -19.73 -1.40 28.17
C GLU A 146 -19.84 -2.89 28.51
N ASN A 147 -19.35 -3.82 27.67
CA ASN A 147 -19.59 -5.27 27.88
C ASN A 147 -18.36 -6.12 28.27
N ASP A 148 -17.26 -5.52 28.72
CA ASP A 148 -16.11 -6.23 29.29
C ASP A 148 -16.12 -6.27 30.85
N HIS A 149 -17.28 -6.53 31.45
CA HIS A 149 -17.36 -7.01 32.84
C HIS A 149 -17.70 -8.50 32.87
N ILE A 150 -16.69 -9.30 32.53
CA ILE A 150 -16.63 -10.71 32.89
C ILE A 150 -16.47 -10.77 34.42
N TYR A 151 -17.57 -11.05 35.13
CA TYR A 151 -17.50 -11.49 36.52
C TYR A 151 -16.83 -12.87 36.54
N THR A 152 -15.56 -12.94 36.93
CA THR A 152 -15.01 -14.19 37.46
C THR A 152 -15.57 -14.38 38.85
N GLU A 153 -16.66 -15.14 38.95
CA GLU A 153 -17.16 -15.62 40.23
C GLU A 153 -16.21 -16.69 40.80
N ASP A 154 -16.03 -16.57 42.11
CA ASP A 154 -15.07 -17.25 42.95
C ASP A 154 -15.16 -18.79 42.88
N VAL A 155 -13.99 -19.41 42.92
CA VAL A 155 -13.80 -20.82 43.21
C VAL A 155 -14.28 -21.08 44.64
N GLN A 156 -15.51 -21.57 44.79
CA GLN A 156 -15.99 -22.04 46.09
C GLN A 156 -15.73 -23.54 46.24
N GLU A 157 -14.69 -23.86 47.01
CA GLU A 157 -14.39 -25.19 47.51
C GLU A 157 -15.61 -25.79 48.22
N PHE A 158 -16.21 -26.84 47.64
CA PHE A 158 -17.27 -27.60 48.30
C PHE A 158 -16.66 -28.81 49.02
N ASN A 159 -16.35 -28.61 50.31
CA ASN A 159 -16.11 -29.68 51.28
C ASN A 159 -17.44 -30.06 51.96
N GLY A 160 -17.87 -31.32 51.88
CA GLY A 160 -18.96 -31.82 52.73
C GLY A 160 -19.72 -33.01 52.17
N TYR A 161 -19.49 -34.18 52.78
CA TYR A 161 -20.10 -35.48 52.53
C TYR A 161 -21.58 -35.54 52.93
N GLU A 162 -22.38 -36.39 52.26
CA GLU A 162 -23.45 -37.16 52.92
C GLU A 162 -23.68 -38.47 52.14
N GLN A 163 -23.33 -39.58 52.79
CA GLN A 163 -23.40 -40.94 52.28
C GLN A 163 -24.75 -41.54 52.69
N LEU A 164 -25.70 -41.67 51.76
CA LEU A 164 -26.96 -42.36 52.04
C LEU A 164 -26.75 -43.88 51.91
N SER A 165 -26.68 -44.56 53.05
CA SER A 165 -26.88 -46.01 53.15
C SER A 165 -28.36 -46.34 52.96
N LEU A 166 -28.70 -47.21 52.01
CA LEU A 166 -30.00 -47.87 51.97
C LEU A 166 -29.84 -49.29 52.51
N PHE A 167 -30.43 -49.52 53.69
CA PHE A 167 -30.92 -50.82 54.12
C PHE A 167 -32.19 -51.16 53.34
#